data_AF-A0A2M8BU96-F1
#
_entry.id   AF-A0A2M8BU96-F1
#
_cell.length_a   1.000
_cell.length_b   1.000
_cell.length_c   1.000
_cell.angle_alpha   90.00
_cell.angle_beta   90.00
_cell.angle_gamma   90.00
#
_symmetry.space_group_name_H-M   'P 1'
#
loop_
_entity.id
_entity.type
_entity.pdbx_description
1 polymer ?
#
loop_
_entity_poly.entity_id
_entity_poly.type
_entity_poly.pdbx_seq_one_letter_code
_entity_poly.pdbx_strand_id
1 'polypeptide(L)'
;MIAIFLIYSTSLVSCHSELNPESIPINTNKNMVNTLTVKKLQPAPGFLLVEPAKQEKKTASGLYLPDSHEEKPQYGTVLAISGKLINDRGVEVSSPAKVGDTVLYKKWGGNEVEIGDTEYQFLKFDDILAIVSK
;
A
#
# COMPACT_ATOMS: atom_id res chain seq x y z
N MET A 1 -36.66 29.65 -51.72
CA MET A 1 -37.24 30.77 -50.95
C MET A 1 -38.30 30.17 -50.03
N ILE A 2 -37.97 30.03 -48.73
CA ILE A 2 -38.84 30.18 -47.52
C ILE A 2 -40.11 29.29 -47.55
N ALA A 3 -40.44 28.36 -46.63
CA ALA A 3 -40.28 28.34 -45.18
C ALA A 3 -41.15 27.21 -44.58
N ILE A 4 -40.97 26.98 -43.28
CA ILE A 4 -42.02 26.69 -42.27
C ILE A 4 -42.55 25.24 -42.26
N PHE A 5 -42.12 24.43 -41.28
CA PHE A 5 -42.74 24.30 -39.94
C PHE A 5 -44.10 23.58 -40.02
N LEU A 6 -44.20 22.39 -39.43
CA LEU A 6 -45.08 22.12 -38.27
C LEU A 6 -45.30 20.60 -38.10
N ILE A 7 -44.69 20.07 -37.02
CA ILE A 7 -45.28 19.31 -35.89
C ILE A 7 -46.37 18.24 -36.10
N TYR A 8 -46.47 17.41 -35.06
CA TYR A 8 -47.39 16.30 -34.79
C TYR A 8 -46.82 14.95 -35.27
N SER A 9 -46.53 13.96 -34.42
CA SER A 9 -47.16 13.65 -33.14
C SER A 9 -46.33 12.59 -32.38
N THR A 10 -46.06 12.85 -31.10
CA THR A 10 -46.24 11.94 -29.93
C THR A 10 -45.77 10.49 -30.06
N SER A 11 -45.06 9.85 -29.12
CA SER A 11 -44.67 10.17 -27.77
C SER A 11 -43.86 8.97 -27.24
N LEU A 12 -42.92 9.25 -26.35
CA LEU A 12 -42.60 8.43 -25.18
C LEU A 12 -42.05 7.02 -25.43
N VAL A 13 -40.76 6.94 -25.78
CA VAL A 13 -39.91 5.87 -25.26
C VAL A 13 -39.17 6.43 -24.05
N SER A 14 -39.53 5.87 -22.90
CA SER A 14 -38.82 5.98 -21.64
C SER A 14 -37.43 5.38 -21.81
N CYS A 15 -36.37 6.18 -21.62
CA CYS A 15 -35.05 5.64 -21.35
C CYS A 15 -34.42 6.46 -20.23
N HIS A 16 -34.32 5.75 -19.12
CA HIS A 16 -33.53 6.04 -17.93
C HIS A 16 -32.23 6.77 -18.28
N SER A 17 -31.99 7.90 -17.62
CA SER A 17 -30.74 8.63 -17.69
C SER A 17 -29.63 7.81 -17.02
N GLU A 18 -29.03 6.88 -17.77
CA GLU A 18 -27.71 6.34 -17.44
C GLU A 18 -26.67 7.28 -18.05
N LEU A 19 -26.27 8.30 -17.30
CA LEU A 19 -25.00 8.97 -17.52
C LEU A 19 -23.90 8.13 -16.87
N ASN A 20 -23.36 7.18 -17.62
CA ASN A 20 -21.98 6.73 -17.45
C ASN A 20 -21.44 6.41 -18.84
N PRO A 21 -20.48 7.21 -19.37
CA PRO A 21 -19.11 6.73 -19.32
C PRO A 21 -18.06 7.86 -19.35
N GLU A 22 -17.45 8.16 -18.21
CA GLU A 22 -16.03 8.54 -18.21
C GLU A 22 -15.25 7.44 -17.49
N SER A 23 -15.15 6.26 -18.13
CA SER A 23 -14.01 5.40 -17.91
C SER A 23 -12.80 6.11 -18.51
N ILE A 24 -12.17 6.99 -17.73
CA ILE A 24 -10.82 7.49 -18.01
C ILE A 24 -9.95 6.23 -18.16
N PRO A 25 -9.38 5.95 -19.34
CA PRO A 25 -8.45 4.85 -19.46
C PRO A 25 -7.18 5.27 -18.72
N ILE A 26 -7.00 4.79 -17.49
CA ILE A 26 -5.69 4.76 -16.85
C ILE A 26 -4.81 3.77 -17.60
N ASN A 27 -4.30 4.19 -18.77
CA ASN A 27 -3.10 3.62 -19.36
C ASN A 27 -1.91 4.07 -18.50
N THR A 28 -1.82 3.51 -17.30
CA THR A 28 -0.61 3.61 -16.50
C THR A 28 0.34 2.56 -17.05
N ASN A 29 1.14 3.02 -18.00
CA ASN A 29 2.42 2.46 -18.39
C ASN A 29 3.06 1.70 -17.21
N LYS A 30 3.01 0.36 -17.27
CA LYS A 30 3.58 -0.61 -16.31
C LYS A 30 5.11 -0.51 -16.18
N ASN A 31 5.72 0.49 -16.82
CA ASN A 31 7.15 0.59 -17.07
C ASN A 31 7.80 1.65 -16.17
N MET A 32 7.03 2.52 -15.51
CA MET A 32 7.57 3.53 -14.58
C MET A 32 7.72 3.00 -13.13
N VAL A 33 7.12 1.85 -12.82
CA VAL A 33 7.17 1.23 -11.48
C VAL A 33 8.49 0.45 -11.28
N ASN A 34 9.10 -0.05 -12.35
CA ASN A 34 10.27 -0.94 -12.29
C ASN A 34 11.63 -0.23 -12.08
N THR A 35 11.66 1.10 -11.91
CA THR A 35 12.90 1.86 -11.60
C THR A 35 12.85 2.53 -10.23
N LEU A 36 11.92 2.14 -9.36
CA LEU A 36 11.84 2.64 -8.00
C LEU A 36 12.85 1.89 -7.13
N THR A 37 14.08 2.42 -7.05
CA THR A 37 15.09 1.89 -6.13
C THR A 37 14.64 2.12 -4.70
N VAL A 38 14.54 1.06 -3.90
CA VAL A 38 14.08 1.08 -2.49
C VAL A 38 14.80 2.12 -1.64
N LYS A 39 16.12 2.30 -1.88
CA LYS A 39 16.93 3.33 -1.19
C LYS A 39 16.57 4.78 -1.54
N LYS A 40 15.84 5.01 -2.63
CA LYS A 40 15.35 6.33 -3.06
C LYS A 40 13.92 6.59 -2.60
N LEU A 41 13.22 5.59 -2.06
CA LEU A 41 11.88 5.76 -1.54
C LEU A 41 11.94 6.44 -0.19
N GLN A 42 11.36 7.63 -0.13
CA GLN A 42 11.19 8.38 1.10
C GLN A 42 9.76 8.17 1.59
N PRO A 43 9.55 7.45 2.70
CA PRO A 43 8.21 7.31 3.28
C PRO A 43 7.69 8.68 3.76
N ALA A 44 6.38 8.86 3.68
CA ALA A 44 5.71 10.06 4.15
C ALA A 44 5.93 10.27 5.66
N PRO A 45 5.79 11.51 6.20
CA PRO A 45 5.96 11.77 7.62
C PRO A 45 5.11 10.85 8.49
N GLY A 46 5.75 10.21 9.48
CA GLY A 46 5.09 9.25 10.38
C GLY A 46 5.07 7.80 9.90
N PHE A 47 5.68 7.51 8.74
CA PHE A 47 5.75 6.16 8.18
C PHE A 47 7.18 5.59 8.17
N LEU A 48 7.29 4.27 8.28
CA LEU A 48 8.51 3.49 8.06
C LEU A 48 8.28 2.49 6.95
N LEU A 49 9.33 2.24 6.18
CA LEU A 49 9.38 1.14 5.23
C LEU A 49 10.09 -0.05 5.88
N VAL A 50 9.39 -1.17 5.95
CA VAL A 50 9.88 -2.42 6.55
C VAL A 50 9.83 -3.52 5.50
N GLU A 51 10.86 -4.35 5.50
CA GLU A 51 10.88 -5.63 4.79
C GLU A 51 10.52 -6.74 5.80
N PRO A 52 9.36 -7.39 5.67
CA PRO A 52 9.00 -8.53 6.51
C PRO A 52 10.07 -9.63 6.41
N ALA A 53 10.43 -10.24 7.53
CA ALA A 53 11.32 -11.39 7.48
C ALA A 53 10.66 -12.54 6.69
N LYS A 54 11.43 -13.43 6.06
CA LYS A 54 10.87 -14.65 5.48
C LYS A 54 10.85 -15.73 6.55
N GLN A 55 9.68 -16.32 6.82
CA GLN A 55 9.61 -17.46 7.74
C GLN A 55 10.02 -18.72 6.98
N GLU A 56 11.16 -19.32 7.33
CA GLU A 56 11.56 -20.60 6.76
C GLU A 56 10.68 -21.72 7.32
N LYS A 57 9.78 -22.27 6.49
CA LYS A 57 8.92 -23.44 6.79
C LYS A 57 9.66 -24.78 6.92
N LYS A 58 10.98 -24.77 7.14
CA LYS A 58 11.73 -26.01 7.33
C LYS A 58 11.76 -26.34 8.82
N THR A 59 10.90 -27.27 9.23
CA THR A 59 11.09 -27.93 10.52
C THR A 59 12.43 -28.67 10.49
N ALA A 60 13.20 -28.61 11.58
CA ALA A 60 14.55 -29.19 11.68
C ALA A 60 14.61 -30.70 11.39
N SER A 61 13.46 -31.38 11.27
CA SER A 61 13.31 -32.80 11.00
C SER A 61 13.04 -33.15 9.53
N GLY A 62 12.98 -32.17 8.62
CA GLY A 62 12.78 -32.41 7.18
C GLY A 62 11.37 -32.85 6.78
N LEU A 63 10.38 -32.72 7.68
CA LEU A 63 9.00 -33.11 7.42
C LEU A 63 8.22 -31.92 6.85
N TYR A 64 7.72 -32.08 5.62
CA TYR A 64 6.88 -31.08 4.95
C TYR A 64 5.46 -31.18 5.50
N LEU A 65 4.96 -30.14 6.15
CA LEU A 65 3.56 -30.06 6.57
C LEU A 65 2.72 -29.57 5.38
N PRO A 66 1.85 -30.41 4.77
CA PRO A 66 0.91 -29.92 3.78
C PRO A 66 -0.11 -28.99 4.45
N ASP A 67 -0.37 -27.84 3.83
CA ASP A 67 -1.36 -26.81 4.21
C ASP A 67 -1.25 -26.22 5.63
N SER A 68 -0.05 -25.85 6.08
CA SER A 68 0.06 -24.81 7.10
C SER A 68 0.01 -23.45 6.41
N HIS A 69 -1.07 -22.68 6.60
CA HIS A 69 -1.13 -21.28 6.21
C HIS A 69 0.13 -20.58 6.75
N GLU A 70 1.00 -20.11 5.84
CA GLU A 70 2.15 -19.27 6.16
C GLU A 70 1.58 -18.00 6.82
N GLU A 71 1.67 -17.89 8.14
CA GLU A 71 1.35 -16.63 8.78
C GLU A 71 2.55 -15.71 8.55
N LYS A 72 2.34 -14.59 7.84
CA LYS A 72 3.39 -13.59 7.63
C LYS A 72 4.02 -13.26 8.99
N PRO A 73 5.35 -13.35 9.13
CA PRO A 73 5.98 -13.07 10.41
C PRO A 73 5.72 -11.63 10.80
N GLN A 74 5.44 -11.42 12.08
CA GLN A 74 5.05 -10.12 12.62
C GLN A 74 6.25 -9.22 12.92
N TYR A 75 7.42 -9.57 12.39
CA TYR A 75 8.67 -8.83 12.53
C TYR A 75 9.36 -8.66 11.19
N GLY A 76 10.11 -7.57 11.05
CA GLY A 76 10.80 -7.22 9.82
C GLY A 76 11.93 -6.24 10.05
N THR A 77 12.74 -6.03 9.01
CA THR A 77 13.89 -5.13 9.05
C THR A 77 13.51 -3.77 8.48
N VAL A 78 13.85 -2.69 9.19
CA VAL A 78 13.59 -1.32 8.74
C VAL A 78 14.57 -0.94 7.63
N LEU A 79 14.07 -0.56 6.46
CA LEU A 79 14.87 -0.13 5.32
C LEU A 79 14.94 1.39 5.17
N ALA A 80 13.84 2.07 5.48
CA ALA A 80 13.76 3.53 5.41
C ALA A 80 12.83 4.07 6.49
N ILE A 81 13.14 5.29 6.94
CA ILE A 81 12.42 6.00 7.99
C ILE A 81 12.05 7.36 7.47
N SER A 82 10.83 7.80 7.77
CA SER A 82 10.43 9.18 7.51
C SER A 82 11.08 10.13 8.53
N GLY A 83 11.13 11.42 8.19
CA GLY A 83 11.49 12.43 9.18
C GLY A 83 10.52 12.50 10.38
N LYS A 84 10.70 13.56 11.17
CA LYS A 84 9.82 13.86 12.30
C LYS A 84 8.39 14.08 11.82
N LEU A 85 7.43 13.54 12.56
CA LEU A 85 6.01 13.85 12.39
C LEU A 85 5.67 15.00 13.33
N ILE A 86 5.14 16.11 12.81
CA ILE A 86 4.60 17.21 13.63
C ILE A 86 3.10 17.01 13.68
N ASN A 87 2.58 16.76 14.87
CA ASN A 87 1.13 16.66 15.08
C ASN A 87 0.49 18.05 15.10
N ASP A 88 -0.84 18.12 14.99
CA ASP A 88 -1.61 19.38 15.02
C ASP A 88 -1.39 20.22 16.30
N ARG A 89 -0.88 19.59 17.36
CA ARG A 89 -0.54 20.23 18.64
C ARG A 89 0.90 20.78 18.68
N GLY A 90 1.64 20.71 17.58
CA GLY A 90 3.05 21.11 17.52
C GLY A 90 4.01 20.15 18.23
N VAL A 91 3.55 18.96 18.62
CA VAL A 91 4.41 17.94 19.24
C VAL A 91 5.16 17.19 18.15
N GLU A 92 6.48 17.21 18.23
CA GLU A 92 7.35 16.41 17.36
C GLU A 92 7.35 14.94 17.85
N VAL A 93 6.86 14.04 17.01
CA VAL A 93 6.99 12.60 17.20
C VAL A 93 8.20 12.12 16.41
N SER A 94 9.21 11.65 17.13
CA SER A 94 10.40 11.02 16.54
C SER A 94 10.10 9.58 16.15
N SER A 95 10.82 9.07 15.15
CA SER A 95 10.76 7.65 14.81
C SER A 95 11.24 6.80 16.00
N PRO A 96 10.55 5.69 16.33
CA PRO A 96 10.96 4.80 17.40
C PRO A 96 12.19 3.96 17.01
N ALA A 97 12.39 3.65 15.73
CA ALA A 97 13.42 2.74 15.24
C ALA A 97 14.48 3.44 14.38
N LYS A 98 15.57 2.74 14.06
CA LYS A 98 16.63 3.17 13.13
C LYS A 98 16.68 2.27 11.89
N VAL A 99 17.31 2.77 10.83
CA VAL A 99 17.50 2.00 9.60
C VAL A 99 18.40 0.80 9.93
N GLY A 100 17.93 -0.40 9.60
CA GLY A 100 18.60 -1.66 9.90
C GLY A 100 18.14 -2.35 11.19
N ASP A 101 17.28 -1.73 11.99
CA ASP A 101 16.73 -2.38 13.18
C ASP A 101 15.65 -3.40 12.81
N THR A 102 15.53 -4.46 13.60
CA THR A 102 14.42 -5.41 13.53
C THR A 102 13.29 -4.92 14.43
N VAL A 103 12.11 -4.72 13.85
CA VAL A 103 10.93 -4.22 14.56
C VAL A 103 9.82 -5.26 14.56
N LEU A 104 9.11 -5.35 15.68
CA LEU A 104 7.86 -6.09 15.82
C LEU A 104 6.70 -5.11 15.64
N TYR A 105 5.71 -5.48 14.84
CA TYR A 105 4.58 -4.62 14.50
C TYR A 105 3.25 -5.39 14.55
N LYS A 106 2.14 -4.65 14.53
CA LYS A 106 0.79 -5.23 14.56
C LYS A 106 0.53 -6.07 13.29
N LYS A 107 -0.07 -7.26 13.45
CA LYS A 107 -0.46 -8.17 12.37
C LYS A 107 -1.33 -7.50 11.27
N TRP A 108 -2.18 -6.56 11.68
CA TRP A 108 -3.13 -5.88 10.79
C TRP A 108 -2.75 -4.40 10.56
N GLY A 109 -1.51 -4.03 10.88
CA GLY A 109 -1.01 -2.66 10.76
C GLY A 109 -0.34 -2.41 9.42
N GLY A 110 -0.45 -1.17 8.93
CA GLY A 110 0.25 -0.72 7.73
C GLY A 110 -0.35 -1.13 6.39
N ASN A 111 0.37 -0.77 5.33
CA ASN A 111 -0.01 -1.04 3.95
C ASN A 111 1.09 -1.86 3.28
N GLU A 112 0.71 -2.94 2.62
CA GLU A 112 1.61 -3.76 1.84
C GLU A 112 1.81 -3.17 0.44
N VAL A 113 3.04 -3.17 -0.03
CA VAL A 113 3.43 -2.70 -1.36
C VAL A 113 4.42 -3.68 -1.97
N GLU A 114 4.15 -4.11 -3.19
CA GLU A 114 5.08 -4.90 -3.98
C GLU A 114 5.87 -3.96 -4.89
N ILE A 115 7.20 -3.97 -4.77
CA ILE A 115 8.09 -3.18 -5.62
C ILE A 115 9.04 -4.14 -6.31
N GLY A 116 8.78 -4.40 -7.59
CA GLY A 116 9.49 -5.43 -8.35
C GLY A 116 9.07 -6.83 -7.89
N ASP A 117 10.02 -7.60 -7.38
CA ASP A 117 9.81 -8.98 -6.89
C ASP A 117 9.93 -9.09 -5.36
N THR A 118 9.91 -7.95 -4.65
CA THR A 118 10.04 -7.91 -3.19
C THR A 118 8.84 -7.21 -2.55
N GLU A 119 8.28 -7.86 -1.53
CA GLU A 119 7.20 -7.34 -0.70
C GLU A 119 7.77 -6.41 0.38
N TYR A 120 7.19 -5.22 0.49
CA TYR A 120 7.49 -4.25 1.52
C TYR A 120 6.22 -3.84 2.25
N GLN A 121 6.38 -3.34 3.47
CA GLN A 121 5.27 -2.89 4.30
C GLN A 121 5.54 -1.48 4.83
N PHE A 122 4.60 -0.58 4.59
CA PHE A 122 4.59 0.76 5.18
C PHE A 122 3.85 0.72 6.52
N LEU A 123 4.56 0.99 7.60
CA LEU A 123 4.02 1.02 8.96
C LEU A 123 4.01 2.43 9.51
N LYS A 124 3.00 2.78 10.31
CA LYS A 124 3.02 4.01 11.08
C LYS A 124 3.89 3.87 12.32
N PHE A 125 4.34 4.99 12.88
CA PHE A 125 5.10 5.01 14.14
C PHE A 125 4.32 4.33 15.28
N ASP A 126 2.99 4.51 15.29
CA ASP A 126 2.07 3.94 16.29
C ASP A 126 1.78 2.44 16.14
N ASP A 127 2.19 1.83 15.02
CA ASP A 127 1.97 0.40 14.75
C ASP A 127 3.17 -0.47 15.16
N ILE A 128 4.28 0.16 15.52
CA ILE A 128 5.46 -0.51 16.06
C ILE A 128 5.19 -0.86 17.52
N LEU A 129 5.32 -2.15 17.83
CA LEU A 129 5.13 -2.70 19.17
C LEU A 129 6.45 -2.74 19.95
N ALA A 130 7.54 -3.16 19.29
CA ALA A 130 8.85 -3.30 19.92
C ALA A 130 10.00 -3.24 18.91
N ILE A 131 11.20 -2.95 19.39
CA ILE A 131 12.46 -3.07 18.65
C ILE A 131 13.21 -4.26 19.25
N VAL A 132 13.53 -5.24 18.41
CA VAL A 132 14.23 -6.46 18.84
C VAL A 132 15.73 -6.13 18.88
N SER A 133 16.27 -6.00 20.08
CA SER A 133 17.72 -5.91 20.31
C SER A 133 18.31 -7.31 20.47
N LYS A 134 19.47 -7.55 19.87
CA LYS A 134 20.19 -8.83 19.94
C LYS A 134 21.10 -8.91 21.17
#